data_AF-A0A537J305-F1
#
_entry.id   AF-A0A537J305-F1
#
_cell.length_a   1.000
_cell.length_b   1.000
_cell.length_c   1.000
_cell.angle_alpha   90.00
_cell.angle_beta   90.00
_cell.angle_gamma   90.00
#
_symmetry.space_group_name_H-M   'P 1'
#
loop_
_entity.id
_entity.type
_entity.pdbx_description
1 polymer ?
#
loop_
_entity_poly.entity_id
_entity_poly.type
_entity_poly.pdbx_seq_one_letter_code
_entity_poly.pdbx_strand_id
1 'polypeptide(L)'
;MPESCPVDVMHLVFLGLVRDLCRLLNGTYFKTTELNNHGGRITEKQWKDIGIDMAKIESPTSWGRYPRNIEKYIKSFKAEELSNFLIHYSLPLLFNRVNQATFKAWQSLVLALSISISYEIRYEEVELIQKHILIFLHF
;
A
#
# COMPACT_ATOMS: atom_id res chain seq x y z
N MET A 1 28.73 0.89 0.00
CA MET A 1 27.26 1.04 0.04
C MET A 1 26.67 -0.20 -0.61
N PRO A 2 25.69 -0.89 -0.02
CA PRO A 2 24.96 -1.90 -0.77
C PRO A 2 24.12 -1.16 -1.83
N GLU A 3 24.29 -1.52 -3.09
CA GLU A 3 23.44 -1.08 -4.20
C GLU A 3 22.07 -1.78 -4.10
N SER A 4 21.24 -1.39 -3.14
CA SER A 4 19.83 -1.76 -3.20
C SER A 4 19.22 -1.03 -4.39
N CYS A 5 19.08 -1.74 -5.51
CA CYS A 5 18.67 -1.20 -6.81
C CYS A 5 17.38 -0.36 -6.68
N PRO A 6 17.46 0.99 -6.69
CA PRO A 6 16.29 1.85 -6.45
C PRO A 6 15.22 1.66 -7.54
N VAL A 7 15.67 1.29 -8.74
CA VAL A 7 14.84 1.02 -9.91
C VAL A 7 13.92 -0.18 -9.68
N ASP A 8 14.38 -1.21 -8.96
CA ASP A 8 13.60 -2.43 -8.76
C ASP A 8 12.49 -2.23 -7.72
N VAL A 9 12.77 -1.56 -6.60
CA VAL A 9 11.74 -1.25 -5.60
C VAL A 9 10.68 -0.31 -6.18
N MET A 10 11.10 0.72 -6.92
CA MET A 10 10.16 1.65 -7.56
C MET A 10 9.19 0.96 -8.53
N HIS A 11 9.68 0.07 -9.39
CA HIS A 11 8.86 -0.54 -10.42
C HIS A 11 8.13 -1.80 -9.93
N LEU A 12 8.82 -2.71 -9.25
CA LEU A 12 8.24 -3.98 -8.83
C LEU A 12 7.31 -3.81 -7.63
N VAL A 13 7.74 -3.06 -6.61
CA VAL A 13 6.95 -2.89 -5.39
C VAL A 13 5.89 -1.82 -5.59
N PHE A 14 6.29 -0.58 -5.88
CA PHE A 14 5.32 0.52 -5.88
C PHE A 14 4.44 0.52 -7.15
N LEU A 15 5.03 0.49 -8.35
CA LEU A 15 4.23 0.51 -9.59
C LEU A 15 3.56 -0.83 -9.91
N GLY A 16 4.11 -1.95 -9.45
CA GLY A 16 3.53 -3.29 -9.59
C GLY A 16 2.64 -3.63 -8.41
N LEU A 17 3.24 -4.16 -7.34
CA LEU A 17 2.53 -4.74 -6.19
C LEU A 17 1.51 -3.79 -5.55
N VAL A 18 1.87 -2.55 -5.23
CA VAL A 18 0.94 -1.61 -4.55
C VAL A 18 -0.26 -1.28 -5.44
N ARG A 19 -0.06 -1.14 -6.76
CA ARG A 19 -1.18 -0.95 -7.69
C ARG A 19 -2.09 -2.17 -7.73
N ASP A 20 -1.52 -3.36 -7.75
CA ASP A 20 -2.28 -4.61 -7.74
C ASP A 20 -3.06 -4.81 -6.45
N LEU A 21 -2.48 -4.43 -5.31
CA LEU A 21 -3.17 -4.42 -4.02
C LEU A 21 -4.35 -3.46 -3.99
N CYS A 22 -4.20 -2.26 -4.56
CA CYS A 22 -5.33 -1.33 -4.70
C CYS A 22 -6.43 -1.89 -5.61
N ARG A 23 -6.07 -2.59 -6.69
CA ARG A 23 -7.03 -3.30 -7.55
C ARG A 23 -7.71 -4.44 -6.81
N LEU A 24 -7.00 -5.14 -5.92
CA LEU A 24 -7.58 -6.21 -5.12
C LEU A 24 -8.60 -5.62 -4.14
N LEU A 25 -8.22 -4.57 -3.40
CA LEU A 25 -9.11 -3.87 -2.47
C LEU A 25 -10.39 -3.38 -3.15
N ASN A 26 -10.30 -2.70 -4.29
CA ASN A 26 -11.48 -2.17 -5.00
C ASN A 26 -12.22 -3.21 -5.86
N GLY A 27 -11.74 -4.47 -5.90
CA GLY A 27 -12.37 -5.57 -6.61
C GLY A 27 -12.25 -5.51 -8.13
N THR A 28 -11.17 -4.95 -8.66
CA THR A 28 -10.87 -4.88 -10.10
C THR A 28 -9.61 -5.65 -10.53
N TYR A 29 -9.03 -6.44 -9.61
CA TYR A 29 -7.80 -7.18 -9.87
C TYR A 29 -8.02 -8.36 -10.83
N PHE A 30 -8.98 -9.24 -10.52
CA PHE A 30 -9.31 -10.35 -11.39
C PHE A 30 -10.26 -9.90 -12.50
N LYS A 31 -10.10 -10.46 -13.70
CA LYS A 31 -11.04 -10.25 -14.81
C LYS A 31 -12.43 -10.84 -14.52
N THR A 32 -12.46 -11.89 -13.72
CA THR A 32 -13.66 -12.62 -13.31
C THR A 32 -14.21 -12.01 -12.02
N THR A 33 -15.43 -11.48 -12.07
CA THR A 33 -16.04 -10.72 -10.97
C THR A 33 -16.18 -11.53 -9.68
N GLU A 34 -16.46 -12.83 -9.79
CA GLU A 34 -16.64 -13.74 -8.66
C GLU A 34 -15.35 -13.87 -7.83
N LEU A 35 -14.19 -13.87 -8.48
CA LEU A 35 -12.88 -13.96 -7.80
C LEU A 35 -12.55 -12.69 -7.01
N ASN A 36 -13.17 -11.56 -7.34
CA ASN A 36 -13.02 -10.32 -6.58
C ASN A 36 -13.93 -10.27 -5.34
N ASN A 37 -14.81 -11.25 -5.13
CA ASN A 37 -15.69 -11.29 -3.95
C ASN A 37 -14.98 -11.96 -2.76
N HIS A 38 -13.95 -11.31 -2.22
CA HIS A 38 -13.24 -11.73 -1.02
C HIS A 38 -13.61 -10.83 0.17
N GLY A 39 -13.49 -11.34 1.39
CA GLY A 39 -13.88 -10.61 2.60
C GLY A 39 -13.12 -9.31 2.83
N GLY A 40 -11.93 -9.16 2.23
CA GLY A 40 -11.09 -7.95 2.31
C GLY A 40 -11.45 -6.85 1.32
N ARG A 41 -12.44 -7.07 0.45
CA ARG A 41 -12.87 -6.10 -0.55
C ARG A 41 -13.57 -4.92 0.11
N ILE A 42 -13.26 -3.72 -0.37
CA ILE A 42 -14.00 -2.49 -0.07
C ILE A 42 -15.06 -2.23 -1.13
N THR A 43 -16.16 -1.63 -0.71
CA THR A 43 -17.22 -1.22 -1.63
C THR A 43 -16.75 -0.06 -2.52
N GLU A 44 -17.36 0.10 -3.70
CA GLU A 44 -17.06 1.23 -4.59
C GLU A 44 -17.25 2.58 -3.91
N LYS A 45 -18.29 2.70 -3.06
CA LYS A 45 -18.55 3.89 -2.26
C LYS A 45 -17.39 4.18 -1.29
N GLN A 46 -16.97 3.18 -0.51
CA GLN A 46 -15.84 3.35 0.41
C GLN A 46 -14.54 3.69 -0.33
N TRP A 47 -14.31 3.13 -1.52
CA TRP A 47 -13.14 3.46 -2.33
C TRP A 47 -13.15 4.91 -2.81
N LYS A 48 -14.31 5.43 -3.23
CA LYS A 48 -14.49 6.85 -3.55
C LYS A 48 -14.25 7.74 -2.34
N ASP A 49 -14.77 7.36 -1.17
CA ASP A 49 -14.58 8.08 0.09
C ASP A 49 -13.08 8.13 0.48
N ILE A 50 -12.36 7.01 0.35
CA ILE A 50 -10.90 6.95 0.53
C ILE A 50 -10.18 7.95 -0.37
N GLY A 51 -10.57 8.03 -1.66
CA GLY A 51 -10.00 8.99 -2.59
C GLY A 51 -10.24 10.44 -2.18
N ILE A 52 -11.43 10.77 -1.69
CA ILE A 52 -11.77 12.11 -1.20
C ILE A 52 -10.97 12.44 0.07
N ASP A 53 -10.90 11.52 1.02
CA ASP A 53 -10.21 11.73 2.28
C ASP A 53 -8.71 11.85 2.09
N MET A 54 -8.12 11.03 1.22
CA MET A 54 -6.70 11.13 0.88
C MET A 54 -6.35 12.53 0.37
N ALA A 55 -7.17 13.10 -0.52
CA ALA A 55 -6.92 14.43 -1.07
C ALA A 55 -7.01 15.57 -0.05
N LYS A 56 -7.55 15.32 1.15
CA LYS A 56 -7.65 16.29 2.26
C LYS A 56 -6.52 16.14 3.28
N ILE A 57 -5.66 15.13 3.15
CA ILE A 57 -4.57 14.93 4.09
C ILE A 57 -3.57 16.08 3.94
N GLU A 58 -3.28 16.75 5.05
CA GLU A 58 -2.17 17.69 5.13
C GLU A 58 -0.87 16.89 5.34
N SER A 59 -0.02 16.85 4.32
CA SER A 59 1.26 16.16 4.36
C SER A 59 2.42 17.15 4.55
N PRO A 60 3.43 16.82 5.38
CA PRO A 60 4.69 17.55 5.40
C PRO A 60 5.30 17.67 4.01
N THR A 61 5.82 18.86 3.66
CA THR A 61 6.51 19.11 2.39
C THR A 61 7.72 18.16 2.18
N SER A 62 8.29 17.64 3.27
CA SER A 62 9.37 16.67 3.25
C SER A 62 9.01 15.33 2.64
N TRP A 63 7.71 14.98 2.54
CA TRP A 63 7.26 13.74 1.88
C TRP A 63 7.18 13.88 0.35
N GLY A 64 7.59 15.02 -0.19
CA GLY A 64 7.63 15.28 -1.63
C GLY A 64 6.25 15.61 -2.18
N ARG A 65 5.63 14.67 -2.88
CA ARG A 65 4.34 14.89 -3.56
C ARG A 65 3.16 14.96 -2.59
N TYR A 66 2.37 16.03 -2.72
CA TYR A 66 1.09 16.19 -2.04
C TYR A 66 0.11 15.05 -2.36
N PRO A 67 -0.69 14.61 -1.36
CA PRO A 67 -1.68 13.58 -1.57
C PRO A 67 -2.78 14.09 -2.51
N ARG A 68 -3.19 13.21 -3.42
CA ARG A 68 -4.27 13.47 -4.38
C ARG A 68 -5.22 12.28 -4.38
N ASN A 69 -6.41 12.47 -4.94
CA ASN A 69 -7.44 11.44 -4.95
C ASN A 69 -6.98 10.17 -5.68
N ILE A 70 -6.73 9.10 -4.93
CA ILE A 70 -6.24 7.83 -5.47
C ILE A 70 -7.26 7.16 -6.39
N GLU A 71 -8.55 7.22 -6.07
CA GLU A 71 -9.60 6.62 -6.90
C GLU A 71 -9.59 7.21 -8.33
N LYS A 72 -9.43 8.53 -8.45
CA LYS A 72 -9.41 9.23 -9.74
C LYS A 72 -8.11 9.07 -10.52
N TYR A 73 -6.98 9.03 -9.81
CA TYR A 73 -5.66 9.25 -10.43
C TYR A 73 -4.68 8.07 -10.30
N ILE A 74 -5.07 6.93 -9.72
CA ILE A 74 -4.15 5.78 -9.51
C ILE A 74 -3.40 5.33 -10.77
N LYS A 75 -4.01 5.45 -11.95
CA LYS A 75 -3.37 5.07 -13.24
C LYS A 75 -2.17 5.95 -13.59
N SER A 76 -2.17 7.21 -13.18
CA SER A 76 -1.11 8.19 -13.44
C SER A 76 -0.18 8.43 -12.25
N PHE A 77 -0.44 7.79 -11.10
CA PHE A 77 0.43 7.88 -9.93
C PHE A 77 1.83 7.37 -10.24
N LYS A 78 2.84 8.10 -9.78
CA LYS A 78 4.24 7.67 -9.79
C LYS A 78 4.55 6.76 -8.59
N ALA A 79 5.72 6.10 -8.63
CA ALA A 79 6.19 5.26 -7.54
C ALA A 79 6.22 6.00 -6.19
N GLU A 80 6.65 7.26 -6.19
CA GLU A 80 6.66 8.14 -5.01
C GLU A 80 5.25 8.33 -4.40
N GLU A 81 4.23 8.56 -5.24
CA GLU A 81 2.84 8.74 -4.76
C GLU A 81 2.28 7.44 -4.18
N LEU A 82 2.62 6.30 -4.77
CA LEU A 82 2.20 4.99 -4.29
C LEU A 82 2.95 4.58 -3.01
N SER A 83 4.22 4.97 -2.88
CA SER A 83 4.98 4.84 -1.65
C SER A 83 4.34 5.66 -0.53
N ASN A 84 4.06 6.94 -0.77
CA ASN A 84 3.40 7.79 0.23
C ASN A 84 2.03 7.26 0.62
N PHE A 85 1.24 6.79 -0.35
CA PHE A 85 -0.03 6.11 -0.07
C PHE A 85 0.18 4.92 0.86
N LEU A 86 1.07 3.99 0.51
CA LEU A 86 1.28 2.78 1.30
C LEU A 86 1.79 3.10 2.70
N ILE A 87 2.87 3.88 2.81
CA ILE A 87 3.61 4.06 4.06
C ILE A 87 2.91 5.04 5.01
N HIS A 88 2.32 6.12 4.49
CA HIS A 88 1.82 7.22 5.33
C HIS A 88 0.30 7.28 5.43
N TYR A 89 -0.42 6.97 4.34
CA TYR A 89 -1.86 7.27 4.27
C TYR A 89 -2.74 6.03 4.39
N SER A 90 -2.26 4.86 3.96
CA SER A 90 -3.10 3.68 3.78
C SER A 90 -3.70 3.18 5.11
N LEU A 91 -2.93 3.17 6.19
CA LEU A 91 -3.41 2.71 7.50
C LEU A 91 -4.57 3.54 8.05
N PRO A 92 -4.47 4.87 8.20
CA PRO A 92 -5.62 5.67 8.65
C PRO A 92 -6.78 5.63 7.65
N LEU A 93 -6.50 5.52 6.33
CA LEU A 93 -7.55 5.46 5.32
C LEU A 93 -8.30 4.13 5.29
N LEU A 94 -7.66 3.01 5.67
CA LEU A 94 -8.28 1.67 5.67
C LEU A 94 -8.90 1.29 7.01
N PHE A 95 -8.59 2.02 8.08
CA PHE A 95 -9.12 1.77 9.42
C PHE A 95 -10.66 1.79 9.42
N ASN A 96 -11.28 0.74 9.94
CA ASN A 96 -12.73 0.50 9.93
C ASN A 96 -13.40 0.46 8.54
N ARG A 97 -12.62 0.39 7.44
CA ARG A 97 -13.16 0.26 6.06
C ARG A 97 -12.95 -1.13 5.48
N VAL A 98 -11.90 -1.84 5.91
CA VAL A 98 -11.66 -3.25 5.63
C VAL A 98 -11.94 -4.10 6.88
N ASN A 99 -12.10 -5.41 6.70
CA ASN A 99 -12.19 -6.32 7.84
C ASN A 99 -10.88 -6.34 8.65
N GLN A 100 -10.96 -6.83 9.90
CA GLN A 100 -9.82 -6.84 10.82
C GLN A 100 -8.63 -7.69 10.34
N ALA A 101 -8.89 -8.81 9.68
CA ALA A 101 -7.84 -9.69 9.15
C ALA A 101 -7.04 -8.98 8.04
N THR A 102 -7.73 -8.40 7.07
CA THR A 102 -7.14 -7.60 6.00
C THR A 102 -6.39 -6.39 6.54
N PHE A 103 -6.93 -5.71 7.56
CA PHE A 103 -6.22 -4.58 8.19
C PHE A 103 -4.89 -5.00 8.83
N LYS A 104 -4.87 -6.13 9.56
CA LYS A 104 -3.64 -6.66 10.18
C LYS A 104 -2.60 -7.12 9.16
N ALA A 105 -3.05 -7.77 8.09
CA ALA A 105 -2.17 -8.14 6.98
C ALA A 105 -1.55 -6.89 6.35
N TRP A 106 -2.37 -5.86 6.09
CA TRP A 106 -1.91 -4.60 5.53
C TRP A 106 -0.93 -3.87 6.46
N GLN A 107 -1.19 -3.85 7.78
CA GLN A 107 -0.25 -3.33 8.77
C GLN A 107 1.11 -4.03 8.71
N SER A 108 1.11 -5.35 8.58
CA SER A 108 2.36 -6.14 8.47
C SER A 108 3.12 -5.80 7.20
N LEU A 109 2.42 -5.66 6.07
CA LEU A 109 3.02 -5.23 4.82
C LEU A 109 3.63 -3.82 4.91
N VAL A 110 2.89 -2.86 5.47
CA VAL A 110 3.35 -1.47 5.64
C VAL A 110 4.59 -1.42 6.51
N LEU A 111 4.60 -2.16 7.63
CA LEU A 111 5.77 -2.24 8.50
C LEU A 111 6.97 -2.83 7.77
N ALA A 112 6.82 -4.01 7.16
CA ALA A 112 7.90 -4.66 6.42
C ALA A 112 8.49 -3.75 5.34
N LEU A 113 7.64 -3.10 4.54
CA LEU A 113 8.10 -2.22 3.46
C LEU A 113 8.71 -0.92 3.98
N SER A 114 8.21 -0.34 5.08
CA SER A 114 8.80 0.86 5.67
C SER A 114 10.25 0.64 6.14
N ILE A 115 10.54 -0.54 6.67
CA ILE A 115 11.89 -0.93 7.08
C ILE A 115 12.74 -1.23 5.85
N SER A 116 12.21 -1.99 4.88
CA SER A 116 12.95 -2.39 3.67
C SER A 116 13.41 -1.22 2.78
N ILE A 117 12.77 -0.05 2.87
CA ILE A 117 13.17 1.15 2.12
C ILE A 117 14.08 2.09 2.92
N SER A 118 14.46 1.72 4.14
CA SER A 118 15.39 2.49 4.95
C SER A 118 16.78 2.47 4.33
N TYR A 119 17.53 3.55 4.54
CA TYR A 119 18.89 3.70 3.99
C TYR A 119 19.85 2.62 4.51
N GLU A 120 19.66 2.19 5.75
CA GLU A 120 20.38 1.10 6.38
C GLU A 120 19.39 0.12 6.98
N ILE A 121 19.68 -1.17 6.85
CA ILE A 121 18.90 -2.27 7.42
C ILE A 121 19.86 -3.10 8.28
N ARG A 122 19.52 -3.24 9.55
CA ARG A 122 20.24 -4.05 10.52
C ARG A 122 19.86 -5.52 10.36
N TYR A 123 20.74 -6.43 10.77
CA TYR A 123 20.48 -7.86 10.63
C TYR A 123 19.19 -8.30 11.35
N GLU A 124 18.93 -7.78 12.55
CA GLU A 124 17.70 -7.99 13.32
C GLU A 124 16.43 -7.49 12.59
N GLU A 125 16.57 -6.49 11.72
CA GLU A 125 15.47 -5.95 10.93
C GLU A 125 15.14 -6.83 9.74
N VAL A 126 16.11 -7.58 9.20
CA VAL A 126 15.86 -8.56 8.14
C VAL A 126 14.93 -9.68 8.62
N GLU A 127 15.18 -10.21 9.82
CA GLU A 127 14.31 -11.23 10.43
C GLU A 127 12.89 -10.68 10.66
N LEU A 128 12.79 -9.42 11.10
CA LEU A 128 11.51 -8.74 11.30
C LEU A 128 10.74 -8.54 9.99
N ILE A 129 11.42 -8.07 8.93
CA ILE A 129 10.85 -7.93 7.59
C ILE A 129 10.30 -9.27 7.12
N GLN A 130 11.10 -10.33 7.19
CA GLN A 130 10.70 -11.66 6.75
C GLN A 130 9.47 -12.15 7.51
N LYS A 131 9.46 -12.00 8.84
CA LYS A 131 8.32 -12.35 9.68
C LYS A 131 7.04 -11.63 9.25
N HIS A 132 7.10 -10.32 9.00
CA HIS A 132 5.92 -9.54 8.63
C HIS A 132 5.43 -9.81 7.20
N ILE A 133 6.34 -10.12 6.26
CA ILE A 133 5.96 -10.59 4.93
C ILE A 133 5.23 -11.94 5.03
N LEU A 134 5.72 -12.88 5.85
CA LEU A 134 5.06 -14.16 6.05
C LEU A 134 3.67 -13.99 6.67
N ILE A 135 3.53 -13.11 7.66
CA ILE A 135 2.21 -12.78 8.23
C ILE A 135 1.27 -12.28 7.13
N PHE A 136 1.73 -11.37 6.26
CA PHE A 136 0.92 -10.87 5.16
C PHE A 136 0.50 -11.97 4.16
N LEU A 137 1.38 -12.93 3.84
CA LEU A 137 1.10 -14.00 2.87
C LEU A 137 0.15 -15.09 3.38
N HIS A 138 0.04 -15.26 4.69
CA HIS A 138 -0.83 -16.28 5.30
C HIS A 138 -2.24 -15.76 5.64
N PHE A 139 -2.58 -14.54 5.19
CA PHE A 139 -3.91 -13.94 5.25
C PHE A 139 -4.60 -13.92 3.88
#